data_AF-A0A9J7IMI6-F1
#
_entry.id   AF-A0A9J7IMI6-F1
#
_cell.length_a   1.000
_cell.length_b   1.000
_cell.length_c   1.000
_cell.angle_alpha   90.00
_cell.angle_beta   90.00
_cell.angle_gamma   90.00
#
_symmetry.space_group_name_H-M   'P 1'
#
loop_
_entity.id
_entity.type
_entity.pdbx_description
1 polymer ?
#
loop_
_entity_poly.entity_id
_entity_poly.type
_entity_poly.pdbx_seq_one_letter_code
_entity_poly.pdbx_strand_id
1 'polypeptide(L)'
;MISFDITSLFTNVPVDETISIITNILKDTDLPTGYIACVNHCLTTGYFLWRGEYYLQVNGVAMGSPLAPVVANIYMEWFEGQALASAPVRPRHWWRYVDDVFAIVNREHVAEFVGHLNSVHGSIQFTTEEEREGMLPFLDVLVRREENGRLSHTVYQSKLGEGDISEAARLLFSSDVVTPYSSETFGALKKNFKWRKYNNLAGSYIFEPFGVELLGPWGPSALKLCKNILKHMVIS
;
A
#
# COMPACT_ATOMS: atom_id res chain seq x y z
N MET A 1 17.13 5.35 5.00
CA MET A 1 15.81 4.74 4.83
C MET A 1 14.81 5.79 5.24
N ILE A 2 13.65 5.78 4.60
CA ILE A 2 12.59 6.71 4.91
C ILE A 2 11.26 5.97 4.79
N SER A 3 10.37 6.21 5.74
CA SER A 3 8.97 5.82 5.64
C SER A 3 8.18 7.03 5.16
N PHE A 4 7.30 6.85 4.20
CA PHE A 4 6.27 7.83 3.87
C PHE A 4 4.91 7.26 4.27
N ASP A 5 4.03 8.13 4.73
CA ASP A 5 2.63 7.82 5.02
C ASP A 5 1.74 8.77 4.23
N ILE A 6 0.69 8.23 3.58
CA ILE A 6 -0.27 9.02 2.83
C ILE A 6 -1.39 9.45 3.76
N THR A 7 -1.52 10.76 3.94
CA THR A 7 -2.53 11.33 4.83
C THR A 7 -3.93 11.01 4.34
N SER A 8 -4.65 10.20 5.12
CA SER A 8 -6.07 9.88 4.91
C SER A 8 -6.37 9.41 3.48
N LEU A 9 -5.60 8.43 2.98
CA LEU A 9 -5.66 7.94 1.60
C LEU A 9 -7.11 7.77 1.10
N PHE A 10 -7.91 6.96 1.77
CA PHE A 10 -9.26 6.63 1.30
C PHE A 10 -10.20 7.84 1.20
N THR A 11 -10.08 8.84 2.07
CA THR A 11 -10.94 10.04 1.99
C THR A 11 -10.47 11.03 0.93
N ASN A 12 -9.23 10.89 0.46
CA ASN A 12 -8.56 11.86 -0.40
C ASN A 12 -8.38 11.38 -1.86
N VAL A 13 -8.75 10.13 -2.18
CA VAL A 13 -8.78 9.64 -3.56
C VAL A 13 -9.83 10.43 -4.38
N PRO A 14 -9.44 11.08 -5.49
CA PRO A 14 -10.37 11.77 -6.36
C PRO A 14 -11.16 10.75 -7.20
N VAL A 15 -12.46 10.63 -6.89
CA VAL A 15 -13.34 9.60 -7.47
C VAL A 15 -13.49 9.74 -8.99
N ASP A 16 -13.75 10.96 -9.48
CA ASP A 16 -13.99 11.23 -10.91
C ASP A 16 -12.76 10.92 -11.78
N GLU A 17 -11.58 11.32 -11.31
CA GLU A 17 -10.30 11.01 -11.97
C GLU A 17 -10.03 9.51 -11.95
N THR A 18 -10.31 8.85 -10.83
CA THR A 18 -10.10 7.40 -10.71
C THR A 18 -11.03 6.62 -11.66
N ILE A 19 -12.28 7.03 -11.82
CA ILE A 19 -13.20 6.44 -12.80
C ILE A 19 -12.67 6.63 -14.22
N SER A 20 -12.09 7.78 -14.53
CA SER A 20 -11.48 8.07 -15.84
C SER A 20 -10.25 7.17 -16.09
N ILE A 21 -9.41 6.98 -15.08
CA ILE A 21 -8.25 6.07 -15.12
C ILE A 21 -8.70 4.64 -15.34
N ILE A 22 -9.66 4.14 -14.54
CA ILE A 22 -10.22 2.79 -14.67
C ILE A 22 -10.83 2.60 -16.06
N THR A 23 -11.56 3.59 -16.57
CA THR A 23 -12.15 3.55 -17.92
C THR A 23 -11.08 3.40 -18.99
N ASN A 24 -9.95 4.09 -18.86
CA ASN A 24 -8.84 3.97 -19.82
C ASN A 24 -8.16 2.61 -19.72
N ILE A 25 -7.92 2.09 -18.52
CA ILE A 25 -7.36 0.74 -18.32
C ILE A 25 -8.27 -0.32 -18.94
N LEU A 26 -9.58 -0.21 -18.73
CA LEU A 26 -10.55 -1.20 -19.22
C LEU A 26 -10.70 -1.20 -20.75
N LYS A 27 -10.45 -0.07 -21.43
CA LYS A 27 -10.42 -0.02 -22.92
C LYS A 27 -9.38 -0.96 -23.52
N ASP A 28 -8.28 -1.17 -22.82
CA ASP A 28 -7.19 -2.05 -23.26
C ASP A 28 -7.40 -3.51 -22.84
N THR A 29 -8.56 -3.85 -22.27
CA THR A 29 -8.92 -5.20 -21.80
C THR A 29 -10.16 -5.72 -22.51
N ASP A 30 -10.33 -7.05 -22.52
CA ASP A 30 -11.53 -7.71 -23.05
C ASP A 30 -12.73 -7.63 -22.06
N LEU A 31 -12.65 -6.80 -21.03
CA LEU A 31 -13.69 -6.71 -20.01
C LEU A 31 -14.92 -5.93 -20.52
N PRO A 32 -16.14 -6.40 -20.22
CA PRO A 32 -17.37 -5.69 -20.55
C PRO A 32 -17.39 -4.24 -20.02
N THR A 33 -17.74 -3.30 -20.89
CA THR A 33 -17.86 -1.87 -20.53
C THR A 33 -18.92 -1.60 -19.45
N GLY A 34 -19.86 -2.52 -19.24
CA GLY A 34 -20.87 -2.44 -18.17
C GLY A 34 -20.28 -2.38 -16.76
N TYR A 35 -19.07 -2.90 -16.54
CA TYR A 35 -18.40 -2.79 -15.23
C TYR A 35 -18.10 -1.34 -14.84
N ILE A 36 -17.84 -0.44 -15.81
CA ILE A 36 -17.57 0.98 -15.53
C ILE A 36 -18.81 1.63 -14.90
N ALA A 37 -20.00 1.33 -15.41
CA ALA A 37 -21.24 1.85 -14.85
C ALA A 37 -21.45 1.37 -13.40
N CYS A 38 -21.13 0.10 -13.12
CA CYS A 38 -21.19 -0.44 -11.76
C CYS A 38 -20.17 0.25 -10.83
N VAL A 39 -18.92 0.41 -11.27
CA VAL A 39 -17.88 1.11 -10.47
C VAL A 39 -18.29 2.55 -10.20
N ASN A 40 -18.75 3.27 -11.21
CA ASN A 40 -19.25 4.64 -11.06
C ASN A 40 -20.39 4.71 -10.03
N HIS A 41 -21.36 3.81 -10.13
CA HIS A 41 -22.45 3.74 -9.16
C HIS A 41 -21.93 3.46 -7.74
N CYS A 42 -21.11 2.43 -7.56
CA CYS A 42 -20.58 2.06 -6.24
C CYS A 42 -19.73 3.16 -5.59
N LEU A 43 -19.05 4.00 -6.36
CA LEU A 43 -18.21 5.08 -5.84
C LEU A 43 -19.00 6.37 -5.57
N THR A 44 -20.10 6.61 -6.30
CA THR A 44 -20.87 7.86 -6.20
C THR A 44 -22.09 7.77 -5.28
N THR A 45 -22.52 6.56 -4.89
CA THR A 45 -23.70 6.37 -4.03
C THR A 45 -23.33 5.97 -2.59
N GLY A 46 -22.19 6.44 -2.09
CA GLY A 46 -21.74 6.19 -0.73
C GLY A 46 -22.53 7.02 0.30
N TYR A 47 -23.69 6.53 0.73
CA TYR A 47 -24.45 7.15 1.82
C TYR A 47 -24.09 6.54 3.17
N PHE A 48 -24.02 7.37 4.21
CA PHE A 48 -23.90 6.91 5.59
C PHE A 48 -24.84 7.67 6.53
N LEU A 49 -25.28 7.00 7.59
CA LEU A 49 -26.14 7.57 8.62
C LEU A 49 -25.29 8.08 9.77
N TRP A 50 -25.42 9.36 10.11
CA TRP A 50 -24.76 9.93 11.27
C TRP A 50 -25.74 10.79 12.07
N ARG A 51 -25.93 10.46 13.35
CA ARG A 51 -26.87 11.16 14.26
C ARG A 51 -28.30 11.29 13.71
N GLY A 52 -28.77 10.27 13.00
CA GLY A 52 -30.13 10.24 12.44
C GLY A 52 -30.28 10.92 11.08
N GLU A 53 -29.23 11.56 10.57
CA GLU A 53 -29.24 12.23 9.26
C GLU A 53 -28.40 11.45 8.23
N TYR A 54 -28.85 11.43 6.99
CA TYR A 54 -28.12 10.80 5.88
C TYR A 54 -27.15 11.79 5.25
N TYR A 55 -25.91 11.35 5.07
CA TYR A 55 -24.86 12.10 4.40
C TYR A 55 -24.41 11.34 3.17
N LEU A 56 -24.17 12.08 2.09
CA LEU A 56 -23.54 11.55 0.89
C LEU A 56 -22.03 11.86 0.95
N GLN A 57 -21.22 10.84 0.75
CA GLN A 57 -19.79 11.02 0.57
C GLN A 57 -19.50 11.60 -0.83
N VAL A 58 -19.02 12.83 -0.86
CA VAL A 58 -18.70 13.55 -2.12
C VAL A 58 -17.26 13.28 -2.57
N ASN A 59 -16.34 13.12 -1.61
CA ASN A 59 -14.91 12.92 -1.88
C ASN A 59 -14.39 11.64 -1.21
N GLY A 60 -13.41 11.03 -1.86
CA GLY A 60 -12.85 9.77 -1.40
C GLY A 60 -13.76 8.58 -1.62
N VAL A 61 -13.27 7.41 -1.22
CA VAL A 61 -14.02 6.16 -1.26
C VAL A 61 -14.48 5.79 0.15
N ALA A 62 -15.68 5.24 0.26
CA ALA A 62 -16.24 4.80 1.54
C ALA A 62 -15.35 3.73 2.18
N MET A 63 -14.86 4.03 3.38
CA MET A 63 -14.16 3.05 4.21
C MET A 63 -15.10 1.89 4.53
N GLY A 64 -14.65 0.66 4.30
CA GLY A 64 -15.46 -0.55 4.42
C GLY A 64 -16.15 -0.99 3.11
N SER A 65 -16.07 -0.19 2.05
CA SER A 65 -16.44 -0.69 0.71
C SER A 65 -15.43 -1.74 0.26
N PRO A 66 -15.89 -2.90 -0.27
CA PRO A 66 -14.98 -3.92 -0.81
C PRO A 66 -14.19 -3.42 -2.02
N LEU A 67 -14.67 -2.35 -2.68
CA LEU A 67 -13.97 -1.71 -3.80
C LEU A 67 -12.90 -0.70 -3.36
N ALA A 68 -12.98 -0.16 -2.13
CA ALA A 68 -12.09 0.92 -1.70
C ALA A 68 -10.60 0.58 -1.81
N PRO A 69 -10.11 -0.59 -1.34
CA PRO A 69 -8.69 -0.93 -1.44
C PRO A 69 -8.21 -1.04 -2.88
N VAL A 70 -9.05 -1.58 -3.76
CA VAL A 70 -8.71 -1.77 -5.19
C VAL A 70 -8.64 -0.42 -5.90
N VAL A 71 -9.65 0.42 -5.68
CA VAL A 71 -9.75 1.75 -6.31
C VAL A 71 -8.63 2.67 -5.83
N ALA A 72 -8.34 2.67 -4.52
CA ALA A 72 -7.21 3.42 -3.97
C ALA A 72 -5.88 2.94 -4.55
N ASN A 73 -5.67 1.63 -4.68
CA ASN A 73 -4.44 1.10 -5.27
C ASN A 73 -4.27 1.48 -6.74
N ILE A 74 -5.33 1.40 -7.55
CA ILE A 74 -5.29 1.79 -8.97
C ILE A 74 -4.93 3.28 -9.12
N TYR A 75 -5.59 4.14 -8.33
CA TYR A 75 -5.30 5.57 -8.36
C TYR A 75 -3.86 5.86 -7.92
N MET A 76 -3.40 5.23 -6.83
CA MET A 76 -2.05 5.42 -6.33
C MET A 76 -0.99 4.91 -7.32
N GLU A 77 -1.21 3.79 -7.99
CA GLU A 77 -0.28 3.31 -9.03
C GLU A 77 -0.14 4.32 -10.18
N TRP A 78 -1.27 4.90 -10.63
CA TRP A 78 -1.24 5.96 -11.64
C TRP A 78 -0.52 7.22 -11.13
N PHE A 79 -0.82 7.67 -9.92
CA PHE A 79 -0.20 8.83 -9.29
C PHE A 79 1.32 8.64 -9.12
N GLU A 80 1.74 7.50 -8.58
CA GLU A 80 3.14 7.14 -8.36
C GLU A 80 3.91 7.11 -9.68
N GLY A 81 3.30 6.58 -10.75
CA GLY A 81 3.89 6.59 -12.08
C GLY A 81 4.23 8.00 -12.56
N GLN A 82 3.34 8.95 -12.37
CA GLN A 82 3.57 10.36 -12.73
C GLN A 82 4.58 11.03 -11.79
N ALA A 83 4.43 10.81 -10.49
CA ALA A 83 5.26 11.41 -9.47
C ALA A 83 6.73 10.98 -9.60
N LEU A 84 6.99 9.68 -9.77
CA LEU A 84 8.34 9.12 -9.90
C LEU A 84 8.97 9.41 -11.27
N ALA A 85 8.17 9.49 -12.33
CA ALA A 85 8.67 9.88 -13.66
C ALA A 85 9.16 11.34 -13.67
N SER A 86 8.41 12.24 -13.04
CA SER A 86 8.70 13.67 -12.98
C SER A 86 9.63 14.09 -11.82
N ALA A 87 9.97 13.17 -10.91
CA ALA A 87 10.74 13.50 -9.72
C ALA A 87 12.15 14.03 -10.05
N PRO A 88 12.58 15.14 -9.40
CA PRO A 88 13.93 15.67 -9.57
C PRO A 88 14.99 14.71 -9.02
N VAL A 89 14.64 13.99 -7.97
CA VAL A 89 15.47 12.97 -7.33
C VAL A 89 14.69 11.68 -7.28
N ARG A 90 15.28 10.60 -7.79
CA ARG A 90 14.61 9.31 -7.83
C ARG A 90 15.05 8.42 -6.67
N PRO A 91 14.10 7.81 -5.94
CA PRO A 91 14.45 6.83 -4.93
C PRO A 91 15.16 5.63 -5.57
N ARG A 92 16.15 5.07 -4.86
CA ARG A 92 16.79 3.80 -5.25
C ARG A 92 15.80 2.64 -5.15
N HIS A 93 14.90 2.72 -4.17
CA HIS A 93 13.84 1.75 -3.96
C HIS A 93 12.56 2.45 -3.49
N TRP A 94 11.41 1.94 -3.94
CA TRP A 94 10.07 2.43 -3.61
C TRP A 94 9.13 1.24 -3.47
N TRP A 95 8.68 0.93 -2.26
CA TRP A 95 7.70 -0.12 -2.01
C TRP A 95 6.55 0.40 -1.19
N ARG A 96 5.33 0.22 -1.69
CA ARG A 96 4.11 0.67 -1.03
C ARG A 96 3.29 -0.51 -0.50
N TYR A 97 2.76 -0.35 0.70
CA TYR A 97 1.74 -1.18 1.32
C TYR A 97 0.53 -0.32 1.65
N VAL A 98 -0.49 -0.35 0.78
CA VAL A 98 -1.67 0.51 0.92
C VAL A 98 -1.26 1.99 0.97
N ASP A 99 -1.23 2.60 2.15
CA ASP A 99 -0.86 3.99 2.47
C ASP A 99 0.59 4.17 2.95
N ASP A 100 1.21 3.12 3.51
CA ASP A 100 2.61 3.13 3.95
C ASP A 100 3.58 2.90 2.79
N VAL A 101 4.64 3.69 2.69
CA VAL A 101 5.70 3.52 1.68
C VAL A 101 7.06 3.43 2.34
N PHE A 102 7.81 2.38 2.03
CA PHE A 102 9.23 2.29 2.37
C PHE A 102 10.07 2.70 1.16
N ALA A 103 11.01 3.63 1.36
CA ALA A 103 11.94 4.02 0.30
C ALA A 103 13.39 4.19 0.76
N ILE A 104 14.29 4.14 -0.22
CA ILE A 104 15.68 4.58 -0.07
C ILE A 104 15.89 5.82 -0.93
N VAL A 105 16.10 6.95 -0.26
CA VAL A 105 16.42 8.25 -0.86
C VAL A 105 17.66 8.81 -0.16
N ASN A 106 18.47 9.59 -0.88
CA ASN A 106 19.58 10.33 -0.29
C ASN A 106 19.03 11.39 0.68
N ARG A 107 19.60 11.45 1.88
CA ARG A 107 19.07 12.28 2.98
C ARG A 107 18.97 13.76 2.61
N GLU A 108 19.95 14.26 1.86
CA GLU A 108 20.00 15.66 1.40
C GLU A 108 18.84 16.07 0.48
N HIS A 109 18.21 15.09 -0.18
CA HIS A 109 17.14 15.32 -1.15
C HIS A 109 15.74 14.93 -0.63
N VAL A 110 15.63 14.45 0.60
CA VAL A 110 14.34 14.02 1.17
C VAL A 110 13.31 15.14 1.15
N ALA A 111 13.67 16.33 1.64
CA ALA A 111 12.74 17.45 1.72
C ALA A 111 12.27 17.93 0.34
N GLU A 112 13.18 17.97 -0.64
CA GLU A 112 12.87 18.30 -2.03
C GLU A 112 11.92 17.26 -2.64
N PHE A 113 12.19 15.98 -2.41
CA PHE A 113 11.38 14.89 -2.95
C PHE A 113 9.97 14.86 -2.32
N VAL A 114 9.84 15.07 -1.00
CA VAL A 114 8.52 15.21 -0.34
C VAL A 114 7.75 16.41 -0.90
N GLY A 115 8.43 17.55 -1.06
CA GLY A 115 7.84 18.75 -1.67
C GLY A 115 7.33 18.48 -3.09
N HIS A 116 8.10 17.73 -3.88
CA HIS A 116 7.68 17.28 -5.21
C HIS A 116 6.43 16.40 -5.13
N LEU A 117 6.44 15.32 -4.33
CA LEU A 117 5.29 14.41 -4.18
C LEU A 117 4.00 15.17 -3.83
N ASN A 118 4.08 16.10 -2.87
CA ASN A 118 2.93 16.88 -2.41
C ASN A 118 2.48 17.96 -3.41
N SER A 119 3.29 18.25 -4.42
CA SER A 119 2.96 19.20 -5.49
C SER A 119 2.30 18.53 -6.70
N VAL A 120 2.42 17.20 -6.86
CA VAL A 120 1.90 16.47 -8.02
C VAL A 120 0.37 16.53 -8.07
N HIS A 121 -0.29 16.35 -6.92
CA HIS A 121 -1.73 16.43 -6.84
C HIS A 121 -2.19 16.99 -5.49
N GLY A 122 -3.07 17.98 -5.50
CA GLY A 122 -3.51 18.67 -4.29
C GLY A 122 -4.27 17.80 -3.29
N SER A 123 -4.87 16.69 -3.75
CA SER A 123 -5.60 15.78 -2.85
C SER A 123 -4.69 14.80 -2.10
N ILE A 124 -3.50 14.49 -2.62
CA ILE A 124 -2.61 13.51 -2.00
C ILE A 124 -1.49 14.23 -1.29
N GLN A 125 -1.33 13.94 -0.01
CA GLN A 125 -0.29 14.51 0.83
C GLN A 125 0.46 13.38 1.53
N PHE A 126 1.78 13.46 1.48
CA PHE A 126 2.72 12.56 2.12
C PHE A 126 3.30 13.22 3.37
N THR A 127 3.36 12.44 4.43
CA THR A 127 4.20 12.70 5.60
C THR A 127 5.37 11.72 5.61
N THR A 128 6.41 12.01 6.38
CA THR A 128 7.61 11.19 6.40
C THR A 128 8.17 10.96 7.79
N GLU A 129 8.67 9.75 8.00
CA GLU A 129 9.52 9.40 9.12
C GLU A 129 10.91 9.01 8.62
N GLU A 130 11.92 9.78 9.01
CA GLU A 130 13.32 9.49 8.70
C GLU A 130 13.93 8.49 9.68
N GLU A 131 14.83 7.66 9.16
CA GLU A 131 15.70 6.80 9.95
C GLU A 131 16.52 7.59 10.99
N ARG A 132 16.56 7.07 12.22
CA ARG A 132 17.36 7.60 13.33
C ARG A 132 18.27 6.48 13.85
N GLU A 133 19.57 6.76 13.94
CA GLU A 133 20.57 5.80 14.47
C GLU A 133 20.54 4.42 13.79
N GLY A 134 20.33 4.39 12.46
CA GLY A 134 20.24 3.13 11.72
C GLY A 134 18.87 2.44 11.81
N MET A 135 17.90 3.02 12.53
CA MET A 135 16.61 2.39 12.79
C MET A 135 15.44 3.18 12.19
N LEU A 136 14.48 2.48 11.63
CA LEU A 136 13.26 3.04 11.06
C LEU A 136 12.05 2.16 11.42
N PRO A 137 11.08 2.66 12.20
CA PRO A 137 9.78 2.03 12.33
C PRO A 137 9.09 1.99 10.97
N PHE A 138 8.56 0.82 10.59
CA PHE A 138 7.77 0.65 9.38
C PHE A 138 6.77 -0.48 9.60
N LEU A 139 5.46 -0.18 9.50
CA LEU A 139 4.39 -1.11 9.91
C LEU A 139 4.64 -1.61 11.35
N ASP A 140 4.48 -2.91 11.61
CA ASP A 140 4.71 -3.53 12.93
C ASP A 140 6.18 -3.95 13.17
N VAL A 141 7.13 -3.44 12.37
CA VAL A 141 8.55 -3.83 12.49
C VAL A 141 9.46 -2.62 12.62
N LEU A 142 10.56 -2.82 13.34
CA LEU A 142 11.67 -1.89 13.41
C LEU A 142 12.75 -2.39 12.47
N VAL A 143 12.89 -1.72 11.33
CA VAL A 143 13.94 -2.01 10.35
C VAL A 143 15.23 -1.41 10.86
N ARG A 144 16.29 -2.22 10.97
CA ARG A 144 17.62 -1.80 11.41
C ARG A 144 18.63 -1.98 10.29
N ARG A 145 19.49 -1.01 10.11
CA ARG A 145 20.63 -1.05 9.20
C ARG A 145 21.87 -1.46 9.99
N GLU A 146 22.40 -2.61 9.64
CA GLU A 146 23.63 -3.15 10.21
C GLU A 146 24.86 -2.46 9.59
N GLU A 147 26.01 -2.52 10.27
CA GLU A 147 27.28 -1.92 9.80
C GLU A 147 27.74 -2.46 8.44
N ASN A 148 27.35 -3.70 8.10
CA ASN A 148 27.65 -4.33 6.82
C ASN A 148 26.70 -3.91 5.69
N GLY A 149 25.81 -2.93 5.92
CA GLY A 149 24.84 -2.44 4.95
C GLY A 149 23.64 -3.36 4.75
N ARG A 150 23.52 -4.46 5.48
CA ARG A 150 22.32 -5.31 5.45
C ARG A 150 21.23 -4.71 6.33
N LEU A 151 19.99 -5.03 5.99
CA LEU A 151 18.85 -4.73 6.84
C LEU A 151 18.49 -5.95 7.71
N SER A 152 18.14 -5.70 8.96
CA SER A 152 17.52 -6.64 9.88
C SER A 152 16.20 -6.06 10.39
N HIS A 153 15.37 -6.87 11.07
CA HIS A 153 14.11 -6.40 11.64
C HIS A 153 13.88 -6.99 13.02
N THR A 154 13.18 -6.23 13.86
CA THR A 154 12.64 -6.68 15.15
C THR A 154 11.17 -6.28 15.22
N VAL A 155 10.37 -6.98 16.03
CA VAL A 155 8.97 -6.58 16.25
C VAL A 155 8.96 -5.22 16.92
N TYR A 156 8.27 -4.24 16.32
CA TYR A 156 8.12 -2.92 16.89
C TYR A 156 6.83 -2.87 17.71
N GLN A 157 6.96 -2.63 19.01
CA GLN A 157 5.81 -2.37 19.88
C GLN A 157 5.71 -0.85 20.07
N SER A 158 4.67 -0.25 19.47
CA SER A 158 4.34 1.15 19.73
C SER A 158 4.08 1.36 21.21
N LYS A 159 4.56 2.47 21.79
CA LYS A 159 4.40 2.79 23.22
C LYS A 159 2.95 3.10 23.64
N LEU A 160 1.98 3.06 22.72
CA LEU A 160 0.59 3.41 22.99
C LEU A 160 -0.25 2.27 23.61
N GLY A 161 0.37 1.38 24.38
CA GLY A 161 -0.26 0.17 24.93
C GLY A 161 0.35 -0.35 26.23
N GLU A 162 0.92 0.52 27.06
CA GLU A 162 1.42 0.14 28.41
C GLU A 162 0.29 -0.11 29.44
N GLY A 163 -0.93 -0.39 28.98
CA GLY A 163 -2.05 -0.84 29.82
C GLY A 163 -2.53 -2.23 29.41
N ASP A 164 -2.26 -3.22 30.24
CA ASP A 164 -2.97 -4.51 30.33
C ASP A 164 -3.13 -5.38 29.07
N ILE A 165 -2.02 -5.68 28.37
CA ILE A 165 -2.02 -6.73 27.32
C ILE A 165 -1.16 -7.96 27.67
N SER A 166 -0.46 -7.95 28.82
CA SER A 166 0.44 -9.05 29.20
C SER A 166 -0.29 -10.33 29.64
N GLU A 167 -1.55 -10.25 30.06
CA GLU A 167 -2.36 -11.42 30.45
C GLU A 167 -3.07 -12.06 29.24
N ALA A 168 -3.65 -11.24 28.36
CA ALA A 168 -4.42 -11.69 27.20
C ALA A 168 -3.56 -12.39 26.14
N ALA A 169 -2.35 -11.87 25.89
CA ALA A 169 -1.39 -12.52 25.00
C ALA A 169 -0.96 -13.88 25.56
N ARG A 170 -0.81 -14.01 26.89
CA ARG A 170 -0.42 -15.27 27.55
C ARG A 170 -1.49 -16.36 27.41
N LEU A 171 -2.76 -15.99 27.40
CA LEU A 171 -3.89 -16.90 27.22
C LEU A 171 -4.08 -17.33 25.76
N LEU A 172 -3.84 -16.44 24.79
CA LEU A 172 -3.96 -16.76 23.36
C LEU A 172 -2.87 -17.72 22.84
N PHE A 173 -1.71 -17.78 23.49
CA PHE A 173 -0.62 -18.69 23.12
C PHE A 173 -0.58 -19.99 23.96
N SER A 174 -1.59 -20.23 24.81
CA SER A 174 -1.66 -21.41 25.68
C SER A 174 -3.03 -22.09 25.59
N SER A 175 -3.36 -22.68 24.45
CA SER A 175 -4.03 -23.99 24.36
C SER A 175 -4.43 -24.33 22.94
N ASP A 176 -4.19 -25.57 22.57
CA ASP A 176 -4.52 -26.25 21.32
C ASP A 176 -6.00 -26.12 20.92
N VAL A 177 -6.30 -25.37 19.85
CA VAL A 177 -7.45 -25.64 18.95
C VAL A 177 -7.07 -25.23 17.52
N VAL A 178 -6.34 -26.10 16.83
CA VAL A 178 -6.25 -26.08 15.36
C VAL A 178 -7.34 -27.00 14.83
N THR A 179 -8.26 -26.47 14.03
CA THR A 179 -9.04 -27.28 13.08
C THR A 179 -8.61 -26.95 11.65
N PRO A 180 -8.30 -27.95 10.80
CA PRO A 180 -7.79 -27.72 9.46
C PRO A 180 -8.95 -27.47 8.49
N TYR A 181 -8.84 -26.42 7.66
CA TYR A 181 -9.64 -26.31 6.43
C TYR A 181 -8.79 -26.77 5.24
N SER A 182 -9.40 -27.59 4.39
CA SER A 182 -8.76 -28.50 3.43
C SER A 182 -8.10 -27.82 2.23
N SER A 183 -7.06 -28.47 1.72
CA SER A 183 -6.05 -27.97 0.77
C SER A 183 -6.31 -28.27 -0.71
N GLU A 184 -7.55 -28.48 -1.16
CA GLU A 184 -7.79 -29.07 -2.50
C GLU A 184 -8.39 -28.17 -3.60
N THR A 185 -8.68 -26.88 -3.35
CA THR A 185 -9.27 -26.01 -4.40
C THR A 185 -8.36 -24.90 -4.95
N PHE A 186 -7.15 -24.70 -4.42
CA PHE A 186 -6.24 -23.63 -4.90
C PHE A 186 -5.27 -24.05 -6.02
N GLY A 187 -5.29 -25.32 -6.46
CA GLY A 187 -4.30 -25.87 -7.38
C GLY A 187 -4.50 -25.54 -8.87
N ALA A 188 -5.69 -25.14 -9.31
CA ALA A 188 -6.05 -25.17 -10.73
C ALA A 188 -5.95 -23.85 -11.51
N LEU A 189 -5.73 -22.69 -10.85
CA LEU A 189 -5.73 -21.38 -11.54
C LEU A 189 -4.33 -20.75 -11.72
N LYS A 190 -3.26 -21.41 -11.27
CA LYS A 190 -1.89 -20.85 -11.29
C LYS A 190 -1.14 -20.93 -12.63
N LYS A 191 -1.72 -21.46 -13.70
CA LYS A 191 -0.94 -21.82 -14.90
C LYS A 191 -0.92 -20.85 -16.08
N ASN A 192 -1.70 -19.76 -16.13
CA ASN A 192 -1.78 -18.96 -17.36
C ASN A 192 -1.58 -17.42 -17.28
N PHE A 193 -1.07 -16.86 -16.18
CA PHE A 193 -0.74 -15.42 -16.13
C PHE A 193 0.73 -15.15 -15.79
N LYS A 194 1.64 -15.78 -16.55
CA LYS A 194 3.07 -15.56 -16.43
C LYS A 194 3.61 -14.82 -17.66
N TRP A 195 4.08 -13.59 -17.41
CA TRP A 195 5.01 -12.79 -18.21
C TRP A 195 4.53 -12.29 -19.57
N ARG A 196 4.06 -11.03 -19.62
CA ARG A 196 4.35 -10.09 -20.72
C ARG A 196 3.80 -8.68 -20.43
N LYS A 197 4.61 -7.68 -20.82
CA LYS A 197 4.35 -6.24 -21.03
C LYS A 197 4.61 -5.28 -19.87
N TYR A 198 5.87 -4.91 -19.68
CA TYR A 198 6.31 -3.51 -19.53
C TYR A 198 7.69 -3.35 -20.18
N ASN A 199 7.75 -3.44 -21.51
CA ASN A 199 8.92 -3.06 -22.28
C ASN A 199 8.81 -1.56 -22.54
N ASN A 200 9.43 -0.72 -21.70
CA ASN A 200 9.95 0.62 -22.02
C ASN A 200 10.38 1.46 -20.79
N LEU A 201 10.58 0.88 -19.61
CA LEU A 201 11.27 1.56 -18.51
C LEU A 201 12.78 1.28 -18.62
N ALA A 202 13.49 2.13 -19.34
CA ALA A 202 14.95 2.13 -19.37
C ALA A 202 15.47 2.71 -18.05
N GLY A 203 16.00 1.85 -17.19
CA GLY A 203 16.53 2.18 -15.87
C GLY A 203 15.94 1.24 -14.82
N SER A 204 16.77 0.69 -13.95
CA SER A 204 16.42 -0.36 -12.98
C SER A 204 15.42 0.13 -11.91
N TYR A 205 14.14 0.16 -12.26
CA TYR A 205 13.02 0.29 -11.31
C TYR A 205 12.35 -1.07 -11.20
N ILE A 206 12.38 -1.65 -10.00
CA ILE A 206 11.54 -2.81 -9.67
C ILE A 206 10.31 -2.25 -8.96
N PHE A 207 9.29 -1.89 -9.73
CA PHE A 207 7.95 -1.71 -9.22
C PHE A 207 7.31 -3.08 -9.13
N GLU A 208 7.17 -3.62 -7.92
CA GLU A 208 6.33 -4.79 -7.67
C GLU A 208 4.94 -4.28 -7.27
N PRO A 209 3.96 -4.25 -8.19
CA PRO A 209 2.58 -4.02 -7.80
C PRO A 209 2.21 -5.17 -6.87
N PHE A 210 2.00 -4.87 -5.59
CA PHE A 210 1.38 -5.84 -4.70
C PHE A 210 -0.06 -6.03 -5.19
N GLY A 211 -0.18 -7.05 -6.03
CA GLY A 211 -1.41 -7.46 -6.66
C GLY A 211 -2.46 -7.82 -5.64
N VAL A 212 -3.68 -7.59 -6.09
CA VAL A 212 -4.98 -8.01 -5.56
C VAL A 212 -5.01 -9.53 -5.32
N GLU A 213 -4.26 -10.03 -4.34
CA GLU A 213 -4.43 -11.37 -3.77
C GLU A 213 -5.46 -11.24 -2.63
N LEU A 214 -6.74 -11.29 -3.02
CA LEU A 214 -7.91 -11.55 -2.17
C LEU A 214 -7.89 -10.90 -0.78
N LEU A 215 -8.63 -9.79 -0.64
CA LEU A 215 -9.02 -9.17 0.63
C LEU A 215 -9.65 -10.21 1.59
N GLY A 216 -8.80 -10.91 2.36
CA GLY A 216 -9.11 -11.42 3.69
C GLY A 216 -8.73 -10.36 4.74
N PRO A 217 -9.31 -10.40 5.95
CA PRO A 217 -9.17 -9.32 6.91
C PRO A 217 -7.71 -9.34 7.44
N TRP A 218 -6.91 -8.38 7.00
CA TRP A 218 -5.62 -8.00 7.59
C TRP A 218 -4.70 -9.19 7.95
N GLY A 219 -4.20 -9.88 6.91
CA GLY A 219 -3.30 -11.04 7.01
C GLY A 219 -1.81 -10.73 6.76
N PRO A 220 -0.92 -11.76 6.77
CA PRO A 220 0.57 -11.71 6.82
C PRO A 220 1.33 -10.97 5.68
N SER A 221 0.64 -10.15 4.90
CA SER A 221 1.16 -9.42 3.74
C SER A 221 2.18 -8.34 4.13
N ALA A 222 1.98 -7.62 5.24
CA ALA A 222 2.96 -6.68 5.78
C ALA A 222 4.29 -7.38 6.12
N LEU A 223 4.23 -8.52 6.83
CA LEU A 223 5.40 -9.32 7.17
C LEU A 223 6.07 -9.91 5.91
N LYS A 224 5.28 -10.31 4.91
CA LYS A 224 5.78 -10.80 3.61
C LYS A 224 6.48 -9.67 2.84
N LEU A 225 5.93 -8.47 2.83
CA LEU A 225 6.57 -7.28 2.25
C LEU A 225 7.88 -6.99 2.95
N CYS A 226 7.89 -6.94 4.29
CA CYS A 226 9.11 -6.72 5.06
C CYS A 226 10.16 -7.78 4.72
N LYS A 227 9.79 -9.06 4.67
CA LYS A 227 10.69 -10.13 4.25
C LYS A 227 11.21 -9.94 2.83
N ASN A 228 10.41 -9.40 1.90
CA ASN A 228 10.85 -9.10 0.54
C ASN A 228 11.83 -7.92 0.52
N ILE A 229 11.53 -6.83 1.23
CA ILE A 229 12.44 -5.68 1.39
C ILE A 229 13.82 -6.17 1.88
N LEU A 230 13.83 -7.03 2.90
CA LEU A 230 15.06 -7.57 3.48
C LEU A 230 15.83 -8.52 2.54
N LYS A 231 15.12 -9.32 1.73
CA LYS A 231 15.75 -10.25 0.78
C LYS A 231 16.46 -9.54 -0.36
N HIS A 232 15.91 -8.42 -0.81
CA HIS A 232 16.39 -7.70 -1.99
C HIS A 232 17.35 -6.55 -1.66
N MET A 233 17.71 -6.38 -0.38
CA MET A 233 18.63 -5.31 0.06
C MET A 233 19.99 -5.79 0.52
N VAL A 234 21.01 -5.33 -0.20
CA VAL A 234 22.37 -5.12 0.31
C VAL A 234 22.68 -3.66 0.01
N ILE A 235 22.77 -2.83 1.04
CA ILE A 235 23.14 -1.42 0.87
C ILE A 235 24.66 -1.38 0.72
N SER A 236 25.12 -1.45 -0.53
CA SER A 236 26.49 -1.11 -0.95
C SER A 236 26.64 0.40 -1.10
#